data_AF-A0A495YMJ0-F1
#
_entry.id   AF-A0A495YMJ0-F1
#
_cell.length_a   1.000
_cell.length_b   1.000
_cell.length_c   1.000
_cell.angle_alpha   90.00
_cell.angle_beta   90.00
_cell.angle_gamma   90.00
#
_symmetry.space_group_name_H-M   'P 1'
#
loop_
_entity.id
_entity.type
_entity.pdbx_description
1 polymer ?
#
loop_
_entity_poly.entity_id
_entity_poly.type
_entity_poly.pdbx_seq_one_letter_code
_entity_poly.pdbx_strand_id
1 'polypeptide(L)' 'MRMLTVLVLQDSDFKPEGERDLGKPFQGQLREDAYHASLTAPIVMYRNRVLKNRLGTAGVIAEVPA' A
#
# COMPACT_ATOMS: atom_id res chain seq x y z
N MET A 1 -18.19 -1.98 -18.07
CA MET A 1 -17.68 -1.95 -16.68
C MET A 1 -16.17 -1.73 -16.74
N ARG A 2 -15.60 -0.78 -15.99
CA ARG A 2 -14.13 -0.67 -15.86
C ARG A 2 -13.68 -1.72 -14.84
N MET A 3 -12.73 -2.56 -15.23
CA MET A 3 -12.10 -3.52 -14.32
C MET A 3 -11.25 -2.73 -13.31
N LEU A 4 -11.52 -2.93 -12.02
CA LEU A 4 -10.76 -2.29 -10.93
C LEU A 4 -9.69 -3.26 -10.44
N THR A 5 -8.43 -2.86 -10.53
CA THR A 5 -7.31 -3.64 -10.00
C THR A 5 -6.95 -3.13 -8.61
N VAL A 6 -6.84 -4.03 -7.64
CA VAL A 6 -6.37 -3.73 -6.28
C VAL A 6 -5.07 -4.48 -6.07
N LEU A 7 -3.99 -3.75 -5.75
CA LEU A 7 -2.72 -4.35 -5.37
C LEU A 7 -2.70 -4.57 -3.85
N VAL A 8 -2.58 -5.81 -3.43
CA VAL A 8 -2.43 -6.17 -2.02
C VAL A 8 -0.97 -6.53 -1.77
N LEU A 9 -0.26 -5.67 -1.04
CA LEU A 9 1.13 -5.85 -0.68
C LEU A 9 1.28 -6.74 0.56
N GLN A 10 2.29 -7.59 0.52
CA GLN A 10 2.76 -8.44 1.60
C GLN A 10 4.06 -7.87 2.18
N ASP A 11 4.47 -8.36 3.35
CA ASP A 11 5.74 -7.96 3.96
C ASP A 11 6.95 -8.23 3.05
N SER A 12 6.89 -9.30 2.24
CA SER A 12 7.93 -9.68 1.27
C SER A 12 8.09 -8.69 0.11
N ASP A 13 7.10 -7.84 -0.14
CA ASP A 13 7.13 -6.84 -1.22
C ASP A 13 7.97 -5.61 -0.86
N PHE A 14 8.40 -5.52 0.40
CA PHE A 14 9.27 -4.47 0.89
C PHE A 14 10.73 -4.91 0.88
N LYS A 15 11.62 -3.95 0.66
CA LYS A 15 13.04 -4.11 0.94
C LYS A 15 13.22 -4.31 2.45
N PRO A 16 14.20 -5.12 2.87
CA PRO A 16 14.48 -5.34 4.29
C PRO A 16 15.05 -4.10 5.02
N GLU A 17 15.15 -2.95 4.34
CA GLU A 17 15.90 -1.79 4.80
C GLU A 17 14.99 -0.74 5.46
N GLY A 18 15.35 -0.39 6.70
CA GLY A 18 14.84 0.76 7.46
C GLY A 18 14.32 0.37 8.83
N GLU A 19 14.97 0.86 9.89
CA GLU A 19 14.47 0.79 11.27
C GLU A 19 12.99 1.15 11.30
N ARG A 20 12.15 0.20 11.77
CA ARG A 20 10.73 0.46 12.00
C ARG A 20 10.60 1.33 13.24
N ASP A 21 10.70 2.64 13.07
CA ASP A 21 10.25 3.59 14.08
C ASP A 21 8.71 3.54 14.12
N LEU A 22 8.19 2.81 15.12
CA LEU A 22 6.75 2.61 15.33
C LEU A 22 5.99 3.93 15.58
N GLY A 23 6.71 5.05 15.84
CA GLY A 23 6.13 6.38 15.99
C GLY A 23 5.97 7.17 14.69
N LYS A 24 6.44 6.66 13.54
CA LYS A 24 6.42 7.37 12.26
C LYS A 24 5.54 6.70 11.20
N PRO A 25 5.07 7.46 10.20
CA PRO A 25 4.43 6.89 9.02
C PRO A 25 5.33 5.81 8.40
N PHE A 26 4.72 4.71 7.96
CA PHE A 26 5.45 3.61 7.35
C PHE A 26 6.19 4.08 6.09
N GLN A 27 7.52 4.01 6.11
CA GLN A 27 8.40 4.39 5.00
C GLN A 27 9.06 3.17 4.33
N GLY A 28 8.35 2.04 4.27
CA GLY A 28 8.89 0.84 3.61
C GLY A 28 9.14 1.09 2.13
N GLN A 29 10.38 0.92 1.69
CA GLN A 29 10.70 0.92 0.26
C GLN A 29 10.23 -0.37 -0.38
N LEU A 30 9.51 -0.29 -1.50
CA LEU A 30 9.10 -1.47 -2.26
C LEU A 30 10.29 -2.08 -3.01
N ARG A 31 10.22 -3.41 -3.19
CA ARG A 31 11.02 -4.10 -4.21
C ARG A 31 10.55 -3.67 -5.59
N GLU A 32 11.42 -3.82 -6.58
CA GLU A 32 11.21 -3.33 -7.94
C GLU A 32 9.88 -3.82 -8.55
N ASP A 33 9.61 -5.12 -8.47
CA ASP A 33 8.38 -5.71 -9.02
C ASP A 33 7.11 -5.11 -8.38
N ALA A 34 7.09 -5.03 -7.05
CA ALA A 34 5.97 -4.47 -6.30
C ALA A 34 5.81 -2.96 -6.56
N TYR A 35 6.92 -2.24 -6.72
CA TYR A 35 6.92 -0.84 -7.11
C TYR A 35 6.27 -0.66 -8.48
N HIS A 36 6.68 -1.42 -9.49
CA HIS A 36 6.10 -1.34 -10.84
C HIS A 36 4.61 -1.68 -10.85
N ALA A 37 4.18 -2.72 -10.14
CA ALA A 37 2.77 -3.06 -9.98
C ALA A 37 1.99 -1.90 -9.31
N SER A 38 2.60 -1.24 -8.33
CA SER A 38 1.97 -0.12 -7.60
C SER A 38 1.70 1.11 -8.48
N LEU A 39 2.45 1.30 -9.58
CA LEU A 39 2.28 2.45 -10.46
C LEU A 39 0.94 2.42 -11.21
N THR A 40 0.55 1.23 -11.67
CA THR A 40 -0.65 0.99 -12.49
C THR A 40 -1.89 0.71 -11.65
N ALA A 41 -1.72 0.19 -10.43
CA ALA A 41 -2.83 -0.09 -9.52
C ALA A 41 -3.54 1.20 -9.05
N PRO A 42 -4.86 1.34 -9.26
CA PRO A 42 -5.66 2.44 -8.70
C PRO A 42 -5.71 2.43 -7.17
N ILE A 43 -5.72 1.24 -6.56
CA ILE A 43 -5.75 1.04 -5.11
C ILE A 43 -4.57 0.16 -4.70
N VAL A 44 -3.84 0.57 -3.67
CA VAL A 44 -2.77 -0.22 -3.05
C VAL A 44 -3.06 -0.39 -1.56
N MET A 45 -3.01 -1.63 -1.08
CA MET A 45 -3.28 -2.01 0.30
C MET A 45 -2.08 -2.73 0.93
N TYR A 46 -1.92 -2.59 2.24
CA TYR A 46 -0.94 -3.32 3.05
C TYR A 46 -1.46 -3.47 4.48
N ARG A 47 -1.46 -4.70 5.03
CA ARG A 47 -1.93 -5.01 6.41
C ARG A 47 -3.23 -4.26 6.78
N ASN A 48 -4.26 -4.41 5.94
CA ASN A 48 -5.58 -3.78 6.09
C ASN A 48 -5.62 -2.25 5.98
N ARG A 49 -4.53 -1.60 5.56
CA ARG A 49 -4.46 -0.15 5.34
C ARG A 49 -4.39 0.16 3.85
N VAL A 50 -5.10 1.19 3.42
CA VAL A 50 -5.00 1.73 2.06
C VAL A 50 -3.80 2.68 2.02
N LEU A 51 -2.76 2.31 1.27
CA LEU A 51 -1.57 3.15 1.07
C LEU A 51 -1.78 4.16 -0.06
N LYS A 52 -2.60 3.82 -1.05
CA LYS A 52 -2.87 4.65 -2.24
C LYS A 52 -4.30 4.41 -2.72
N ASN A 53 -5.03 5.49 -2.99
CA ASN A 53 -6.33 5.45 -3.66
C ASN A 53 -6.41 6.59 -4.69
N ARG A 54 -6.35 6.24 -5.98
CA ARG A 54 -6.45 7.20 -7.10
C ARG A 54 -7.87 7.43 -7.62
N LEU A 55 -8.88 6.82 -7.00
CA LEU A 55 -10.28 6.97 -7.43
C LEU A 55 -10.96 8.20 -6.80
N GLY A 56 -10.39 8.77 -5.73
CA GLY A 56 -11.04 9.77 -4.86
C GLY A 56 -12.17 9.10 -4.06
N THR A 57 -12.29 9.18 -2.75
CA THR A 57 -11.90 10.17 -1.73
C THR A 57 -10.71 9.67 -0.91
N ALA A 58 -9.61 10.42 -0.93
CA ALA A 58 -8.55 10.27 0.07
C ALA A 58 -9.01 10.97 1.35
N GLY A 59 -9.54 10.21 2.31
CA GLY A 59 -10.00 10.83 3.55
C GLY A 59 -10.93 9.94 4.35
N VAL A 60 -10.48 8.74 4.70
CA VAL A 60 -10.55 8.11 6.02
C VAL A 60 -9.73 6.84 5.83
N ILE A 61 -8.55 6.75 6.45
CA ILE A 61 -7.91 5.45 6.68
C ILE A 61 -8.82 4.76 7.69
N ALA A 62 -9.86 4.10 7.22
CA ALA A 62 -10.69 3.28 8.09
C ALA A 62 -9.80 2.09 8.45
N GLU A 63 -9.32 2.06 9.69
CA GLU A 63 -8.81 0.82 10.25
C GLU A 63 -9.94 -0.19 10.08
N VAL A 64 -9.73 -1.19 9.21
CA VAL A 64 -10.64 -2.33 9.14
C VAL A 64 -10.37 -3.10 10.43
N PRO A 65 -11.34 -3.16 11.37
CA PRO A 65 -11.15 -3.92 12.60
C PRO A 65 -10.84 -5.38 12.25
N ALA A 66 -9.93 -5.97 13.03
CA ALA A 66 -9.43 -7.33 12.88
C ALA A 66 -10.55 -8.38 12.94
#